data_AF-L0DI58-F1
#
_entry.id   AF-L0DI58-F1
#
_cell.length_a   1.000
_cell.length_b   1.000
_cell.length_c   1.000
_cell.angle_alpha   90.00
_cell.angle_beta   90.00
_cell.angle_gamma   90.00
#
_symmetry.space_group_name_H-M   'P 1'
#
loop_
_entity.id
_entity.type
_entity.pdbx_description
1 polymer ?
#
loop_
_entity_poly.entity_id
_entity_poly.type
_entity_poly.pdbx_seq_one_letter_code
_entity_poly.pdbx_strand_id
1 'polypeptide(L)'
;MDGEALRFRSYSAIATKQRDPSDPALLAASVRDVAIEARRILNDSARNPFEVGALSKRINDLQSQVPRRSANELSRWLENLSREVDSDSQRDQMVTA
;
A
#
# COMPACT_ATOMS: atom_id res chain seq x y z
N MET A 1 59.80 -3.48 -1.23
CA MET A 1 59.71 -4.93 -1.05
C MET A 1 58.73 -5.16 0.08
N ASP A 2 57.59 -5.74 -0.31
CA ASP A 2 56.76 -6.68 0.45
C ASP A 2 56.10 -6.16 1.74
N GLY A 3 54.80 -6.30 2.01
CA GLY A 3 53.77 -7.16 1.46
C GLY A 3 52.79 -7.42 2.62
N GLU A 4 51.48 -7.30 2.35
CA GLU A 4 50.35 -7.68 3.23
C GLU A 4 50.22 -6.93 4.58
N ALA A 5 49.04 -6.62 5.10
CA ALA A 5 47.80 -7.34 4.99
C ALA A 5 46.58 -6.40 4.93
N LEU A 6 45.65 -6.82 4.08
CA LEU A 6 44.27 -6.36 4.00
C LEU A 6 43.66 -6.18 5.41
N ARG A 7 43.56 -4.94 5.87
CA ARG A 7 42.53 -4.58 6.85
C ARG A 7 41.25 -4.33 6.08
N PHE A 8 40.56 -5.45 5.82
CA PHE A 8 39.12 -5.55 5.61
C PHE A 8 38.41 -4.60 6.57
N ARG A 9 38.14 -3.37 6.13
CA ARG A 9 37.05 -2.58 6.69
C ARG A 9 35.87 -2.86 5.79
N SER A 10 35.27 -4.02 6.06
CA SER A 10 33.92 -4.35 5.63
C SER A 10 33.04 -3.19 6.06
N TYR A 11 32.79 -2.25 5.15
CA TYR A 11 31.59 -1.45 5.22
C TYR A 11 30.50 -2.47 5.25
N SER A 12 29.93 -2.63 6.45
CA SER A 12 28.75 -3.42 6.66
C SER A 12 27.75 -2.87 5.65
N ALA A 13 27.58 -3.61 4.57
CA ALA A 13 26.39 -3.55 3.77
C ALA A 13 25.30 -3.78 4.81
N ILE A 14 24.74 -2.67 5.29
CA ILE A 14 23.50 -2.67 6.01
C ILE A 14 22.58 -3.22 4.95
N ALA A 15 22.43 -4.54 4.96
CA ALA A 15 21.43 -5.23 4.20
C ALA A 15 20.15 -4.64 4.75
N THR A 16 19.71 -3.57 4.11
CA THR A 16 18.32 -3.19 4.03
C THR A 16 17.66 -4.49 3.60
N LYS A 17 17.16 -5.24 4.59
CA LYS A 17 16.34 -6.41 4.37
C LYS A 17 15.26 -5.90 3.45
N GLN A 18 15.43 -6.18 2.18
CA GLN A 18 14.47 -5.93 1.14
C GLN A 18 13.22 -6.63 1.67
N ARG A 19 12.26 -5.82 2.14
CA ARG A 19 11.03 -6.32 2.78
C ARG A 19 10.48 -7.38 1.86
N ASP A 20 10.52 -8.62 2.29
CA ASP A 20 10.06 -9.72 1.47
C ASP A 20 8.56 -9.49 1.25
N PRO A 21 8.10 -9.22 0.02
CA PRO A 21 6.69 -8.95 -0.29
C PRO A 21 5.81 -10.20 -0.09
N SER A 22 6.37 -11.27 0.49
CA SER A 22 5.83 -12.61 0.59
C SER A 22 5.36 -12.98 2.01
N ASP A 23 5.44 -12.08 2.99
CA ASP A 23 4.95 -12.35 4.35
C ASP A 23 3.42 -12.16 4.42
N PRO A 24 2.64 -13.26 4.58
CA PRO A 24 1.18 -13.17 4.62
C PRO A 24 0.65 -12.38 5.83
N ALA A 25 1.39 -12.33 6.96
CA ALA A 25 0.97 -11.57 8.12
C ALA A 25 1.07 -10.05 7.87
N LEU A 26 2.12 -9.61 7.19
CA LEU A 26 2.28 -8.20 6.79
C LEU A 26 1.23 -7.79 5.74
N LEU A 27 0.91 -8.68 4.80
CA LEU A 27 -0.17 -8.45 3.84
C LEU A 27 -1.51 -8.27 4.56
N ALA A 28 -1.85 -9.18 5.49
CA ALA A 28 -3.09 -9.10 6.25
C ALA A 28 -3.18 -7.83 7.11
N ALA A 29 -2.08 -7.41 7.74
CA ALA A 29 -2.02 -6.15 8.48
C ALA A 29 -2.27 -4.95 7.55
N SER A 30 -1.64 -4.94 6.37
CA SER A 30 -1.81 -3.87 5.38
C SER A 30 -3.25 -3.79 4.87
N VAL A 31 -3.89 -4.94 4.62
CA VAL A 31 -5.32 -5.03 4.24
C VAL A 31 -6.21 -4.46 5.35
N ARG A 32 -5.94 -4.82 6.61
CA ARG A 32 -6.70 -4.31 7.75
C ARG A 32 -6.58 -2.79 7.89
N ASP A 33 -5.37 -2.26 7.76
CA ASP A 33 -5.13 -0.82 7.89
C ASP A 33 -5.87 -0.03 6.79
N VAL A 34 -5.82 -0.52 5.55
CA VAL A 34 -6.57 0.04 4.42
C VAL A 34 -8.08 -0.01 4.68
N ALA A 35 -8.62 -1.12 5.21
CA ALA A 35 -10.04 -1.23 5.52
C ALA A 35 -10.49 -0.21 6.58
N ILE A 36 -9.68 -0.02 7.64
CA ILE A 36 -9.96 0.94 8.71
C ILE A 36 -9.92 2.38 8.16
N GLU A 37 -8.89 2.71 7.39
CA GLU A 37 -8.73 4.04 6.81
C GLU A 37 -9.84 4.36 5.81
N ALA A 38 -10.18 3.41 4.93
CA ALA A 38 -11.29 3.57 3.99
C ALA A 38 -12.61 3.80 4.73
N ARG A 39 -12.89 3.03 5.79
CA ARG A 39 -14.08 3.26 6.61
C ARG A 39 -14.09 4.65 7.24
N ARG A 40 -12.95 5.13 7.75
CA ARG A 40 -12.86 6.49 8.33
C ARG A 40 -13.17 7.54 7.27
N ILE A 41 -12.52 7.46 6.11
CA ILE A 41 -12.61 8.46 5.03
C ILE A 41 -14.00 8.45 4.38
N LEU A 42 -14.57 7.28 4.10
CA LEU A 42 -15.89 7.17 3.46
C LEU A 42 -17.03 7.64 4.36
N ASN A 43 -16.88 7.55 5.69
CA ASN A 43 -17.88 8.05 6.64
C ASN A 43 -17.64 9.50 7.09
N ASP A 44 -16.56 10.13 6.65
CA ASP A 44 -16.26 11.53 6.97
C ASP A 44 -16.92 12.47 5.95
N SER A 45 -17.90 13.24 6.39
CA SER A 45 -18.61 14.22 5.55
C SER A 45 -17.74 15.42 5.13
N ALA A 46 -16.60 15.63 5.79
CA ALA A 46 -15.62 16.67 5.46
C ALA A 46 -14.28 16.07 5.01
N ARG A 47 -14.33 14.89 4.38
CA ARG A 47 -13.14 14.17 3.92
C ARG A 47 -12.23 15.02 3.04
N ASN A 48 -10.94 14.87 3.27
CA ASN A 48 -9.91 15.58 2.52
C ASN A 48 -9.57 14.85 1.21
N PRO A 49 -9.67 15.49 0.02
CA PRO A 49 -9.37 14.85 -1.26
C PRO A 49 -7.92 14.36 -1.38
N PHE A 50 -6.97 14.97 -0.66
CA PHE A 50 -5.59 14.47 -0.59
C PHE A 50 -5.50 13.13 0.15
N GLU A 51 -6.27 12.95 1.22
CA GLU A 51 -6.33 11.68 1.96
C GLU A 51 -6.98 10.58 1.10
N VAL A 52 -8.00 10.94 0.33
CA VAL A 52 -8.64 10.02 -0.61
C VAL A 52 -7.65 9.55 -1.69
N GLY A 53 -6.92 10.47 -2.33
CA GLY A 53 -5.92 10.11 -3.34
C GLY A 53 -4.78 9.25 -2.77
N ALA A 54 -4.35 9.53 -1.54
CA ALA A 54 -3.36 8.71 -0.84
C ALA A 54 -3.87 7.29 -0.56
N LEU A 55 -5.12 7.16 -0.13
CA LEU A 55 -5.78 5.86 0.09
C LEU A 55 -5.90 5.05 -1.22
N SER A 56 -6.37 5.66 -2.31
CA SER A 56 -6.45 4.97 -3.62
C SER A 56 -5.09 4.46 -4.08
N LYS A 57 -4.02 5.25 -3.89
CA LYS A 57 -2.66 4.79 -4.19
C LYS A 57 -2.26 3.58 -3.34
N ARG A 58 -2.52 3.60 -2.03
CA ARG A 58 -2.22 2.48 -1.13
C ARG A 58 -2.99 1.21 -1.52
N ILE A 59 -4.26 1.34 -1.92
CA ILE A 59 -5.07 0.20 -2.40
C ILE A 59 -4.45 -0.41 -3.66
N ASN A 60 -4.03 0.41 -4.62
CA ASN A 60 -3.38 -0.05 -5.85
C ASN A 60 -2.02 -0.73 -5.58
N ASP A 61 -1.20 -0.14 -4.71
CA ASP A 61 0.07 -0.72 -4.29
C ASP A 61 -0.14 -2.08 -3.61
N LEU A 62 -1.19 -2.23 -2.80
CA LEU A 62 -1.55 -3.48 -2.13
C LEU A 62 -2.06 -4.54 -3.11
N GLN A 63 -2.88 -4.16 -4.10
CA GLN A 63 -3.33 -5.06 -5.16
C GLN A 63 -2.16 -5.66 -5.95
N SER A 64 -1.09 -4.88 -6.19
CA SER A 64 0.09 -5.36 -6.91
C SER A 64 0.85 -6.47 -6.17
N GLN A 65 0.67 -6.54 -4.84
CA GLN A 65 1.30 -7.52 -3.96
C GLN A 65 0.46 -8.80 -3.79
N VAL A 66 -0.83 -8.78 -4.15
CA VAL A 66 -1.68 -9.96 -4.08
C VAL A 66 -1.40 -10.87 -5.29
N PRO A 67 -0.99 -12.14 -5.09
CA PRO A 67 -0.71 -13.04 -6.20
C PRO A 67 -1.93 -13.24 -7.11
N ARG A 68 -1.77 -12.99 -8.41
CA ARG A 68 -2.82 -13.08 -9.44
C ARG A 68 -3.38 -14.50 -9.71
N ARG A 69 -3.06 -15.50 -8.87
CA ARG A 69 -3.17 -16.92 -9.23
C ARG A 69 -4.60 -17.49 -9.27
N SER A 70 -5.60 -16.79 -8.79
CA SER A 70 -7.01 -17.14 -9.00
C SER A 70 -7.85 -15.93 -8.64
N ALA A 71 -9.14 -15.94 -9.02
CA ALA A 71 -10.13 -14.96 -8.60
C ALA A 71 -10.27 -14.92 -7.06
N ASN A 72 -9.29 -14.33 -6.39
CA ASN A 72 -9.21 -14.23 -4.95
C ASN A 72 -10.21 -13.17 -4.50
N GLU A 73 -11.06 -13.53 -3.54
CA GLU A 73 -12.04 -12.64 -2.93
C GLU A 73 -11.38 -11.35 -2.44
N LEU A 74 -10.13 -11.42 -1.97
CA LEU A 74 -9.36 -10.24 -1.56
C LEU A 74 -9.08 -9.28 -2.72
N SER A 75 -8.69 -9.78 -3.89
CA SER A 75 -8.43 -8.92 -5.06
C SER A 75 -9.69 -8.22 -5.52
N ARG A 76 -10.83 -8.94 -5.55
CA ARG A 76 -12.14 -8.36 -5.87
C ARG A 76 -12.58 -7.32 -4.84
N TRP A 77 -12.37 -7.62 -3.56
CA TRP A 77 -12.68 -6.70 -2.48
C TRP A 77 -11.87 -5.41 -2.60
N LEU A 78 -10.55 -5.50 -2.84
CA LEU A 78 -9.69 -4.33 -3.06
C LEU A 78 -10.11 -3.52 -4.29
N GLU A 79 -10.51 -4.18 -5.38
CA GLU A 79 -11.00 -3.50 -6.58
C GLU A 79 -12.29 -2.73 -6.32
N ASN A 80 -13.26 -3.34 -5.64
CA ASN A 80 -14.50 -2.68 -5.26
C ASN A 80 -14.22 -1.51 -4.32
N LEU A 81 -13.31 -1.68 -3.36
CA LEU A 81 -12.93 -0.63 -2.42
C LEU A 81 -12.30 0.57 -3.15
N SER A 82 -11.38 0.34 -4.10
CA SER A 82 -10.81 1.42 -4.90
C SER A 82 -11.90 2.19 -5.64
N ARG A 83 -12.83 1.48 -6.29
CA ARG A 83 -13.93 2.11 -7.02
C ARG A 83 -14.82 2.95 -6.11
N GLU A 84 -15.12 2.47 -4.91
CA GLU A 84 -15.94 3.20 -3.95
C GLU A 84 -15.25 4.50 -3.52
N VAL A 85 -13.97 4.41 -3.15
CA VAL A 85 -13.13 5.55 -2.76
C VAL A 85 -13.00 6.58 -3.91
N ASP A 86 -12.83 6.12 -5.14
CA ASP A 86 -12.69 6.97 -6.32
C ASP A 86 -14.03 7.59 -6.78
N SER A 87 -15.13 6.82 -6.73
CA SER A 87 -16.46 7.28 -7.19
C SER A 87 -17.04 8.36 -6.28
N ASP A 88 -16.80 8.24 -4.99
CA ASP A 88 -17.28 9.23 -4.02
C ASP A 88 -16.50 10.55 -4.16
N SER A 89 -15.23 10.50 -4.54
CA SER A 89 -14.44 11.70 -4.90
C SER A 89 -15.00 12.45 -6.12
N GLN A 90 -15.60 11.75 -7.07
CA GLN A 90 -16.25 12.37 -8.23
C GLN A 90 -17.60 13.01 -7.88
N ARG A 91 -18.36 12.40 -6.96
CA ARG A 91 -19.64 12.96 -6.49
C ARG A 91 -19.45 14.30 -5.80
N ASP A 92 -18.45 14.44 -4.95
CA ASP A 92 -18.19 15.70 -4.25
C ASP A 92 -17.78 16.81 -5.22
N GLN A 93 -17.00 16.49 -6.25
CA GLN A 93 -16.60 17.46 -7.28
C GLN A 93 -17.76 17.97 -8.13
N MET A 94 -18.79 17.16 -8.38
CA MET A 94 -19.98 17.56 -9.15
C MET A 94 -20.94 18.47 -8.36
N VAL A 95 -20.89 18.49 -7.02
CA VAL A 95 -21.78 19.33 -6.19
C VAL A 95 -21.23 20.75 -6.01
N THR A 96 -19.91 20.94 -6.19
CA THR A 96 -19.23 22.24 -6.08
C THR A 96 -19.02 22.98 -7.41
N ALA A 97 -19.48 22.44 -8.54
CA ALA A 97 -19.33 23.03 -9.88
C ALA A 97 -20.53 23.89 -10.31
#